data_AF-A0A815VTL3-F1
#
_entry.id   AF-A0A815VTL3-F1
#
_cell.length_a   1.000
_cell.length_b   1.000
_cell.length_c   1.000
_cell.angle_alpha   90.00
_cell.angle_beta   90.00
_cell.angle_gamma   90.00
#
_symmetry.space_group_name_H-M   'P 1'
#
loop_
_entity.id
_entity.type
_entity.pdbx_description
1 polymer ?
#
loop_
_entity_poly.entity_id
_entity_poly.type
_entity_poly.pdbx_seq_one_letter_code
_entity_poly.pdbx_strand_id
1 'polypeptide(L)'
;TALRTRIHALIYNQGLPSIFLTINPADIHSPVALYFAGVKLDLDNIQISQLMTTYKRAEIIASHPVATAKFFHLLISNILNTMISNGVLGSIKAYFGTVESQGRGSLHLHLLIWLDHEMKPADMKEKIQNADFREKLIAYLEDIIKEDLDEFKDKHVFENLDMTRTFNTPPRLSQDNIYAALRTIDLTGLGENINKSPVWSTPIKQQLSSSTPYASPSIPYASPLWNKSLQTPTRDGPTSIMNVLHNQSNINPACLPTPNPSSPNFAARFRADVVQLVETDNKHKHSDTCYKYCDPKQGDKKICRLLMPRKLVPVSTIDPDTGHISMRRSDPWINNFNEYIISACRSNMDIKFIWSGSDAKALVYYITDYVTKMSLSFHDTFALVQKSITSFQNSLQQTSKESAIEKSRKLVLRCYNTLASQQELSGVQVASYLMNWDDHYTTHKFQSLFLIQTERFLQAQLNEICAKQKMELAAHAVI
;
A
#
# COMPACT_ATOMS: atom_id res chain seq x y z
N THR A 1 -1.95 0.73 -20.30
CA THR A 1 -0.64 0.99 -19.65
C THR A 1 0.10 -0.33 -19.46
N ALA A 2 1.44 -0.30 -19.40
CA ALA A 2 2.27 -1.51 -19.27
C ALA A 2 1.95 -2.32 -17.99
N LEU A 3 1.58 -1.65 -16.90
CA LEU A 3 1.18 -2.28 -15.63
C LEU A 3 -0.01 -3.23 -15.79
N ARG A 4 -0.98 -2.92 -16.67
CA ARG A 4 -2.14 -3.78 -16.93
C ARG A 4 -1.72 -5.14 -17.44
N THR A 5 -0.87 -5.12 -18.46
CA THR A 5 -0.38 -6.33 -19.12
C THR A 5 0.44 -7.16 -18.14
N ARG A 6 1.19 -6.52 -17.23
CA ARG A 6 1.94 -7.21 -16.17
C ARG A 6 1.01 -7.88 -15.16
N ILE A 7 -0.01 -7.18 -14.66
CA ILE A 7 -0.99 -7.79 -13.74
C ILE A 7 -1.73 -8.94 -14.43
N HIS A 8 -2.16 -8.77 -15.68
CA HIS A 8 -2.79 -9.85 -16.45
C HIS A 8 -1.86 -11.04 -16.65
N ALA A 9 -0.58 -10.81 -16.96
CA ALA A 9 0.41 -11.87 -17.08
C ALA A 9 0.60 -12.61 -15.74
N LEU A 10 0.58 -11.89 -14.62
CA LEU A 10 0.67 -12.48 -13.29
C LEU A 10 -0.59 -13.30 -12.95
N ILE A 11 -1.78 -12.80 -13.29
CA ILE A 11 -3.04 -13.56 -13.14
C ILE A 11 -3.02 -14.82 -14.00
N TYR A 12 -2.53 -14.73 -15.23
CA TYR A 12 -2.40 -15.89 -16.11
C TYR A 12 -1.43 -16.95 -15.55
N ASN A 13 -0.32 -16.52 -14.98
CA ASN A 13 0.71 -17.41 -14.44
C ASN A 13 0.40 -17.96 -13.04
N GLN A 14 -0.18 -17.13 -12.16
CA GLN A 14 -0.38 -17.44 -10.75
C GLN A 14 -1.83 -17.72 -10.36
N GLY A 15 -2.78 -17.53 -11.27
CA GLY A 15 -4.22 -17.60 -10.97
C GLY A 15 -4.76 -16.28 -10.43
N LEU A 16 -5.93 -16.32 -9.79
CA LEU A 16 -6.53 -15.12 -9.20
C LEU A 16 -5.82 -14.74 -7.89
N PRO A 17 -5.64 -13.44 -7.60
CA PRO A 17 -5.10 -13.00 -6.32
C PRO A 17 -6.06 -13.36 -5.18
N SER A 18 -5.51 -13.61 -3.99
CA SER A 18 -6.26 -14.07 -2.81
C SER A 18 -6.62 -12.92 -1.86
N ILE A 19 -5.80 -11.88 -1.79
CA ILE A 19 -6.01 -10.70 -0.93
C ILE A 19 -5.83 -9.40 -1.73
N PHE A 20 -6.72 -8.46 -1.50
CA PHE A 20 -6.60 -7.07 -1.89
C PHE A 20 -6.32 -6.22 -0.65
N LEU A 21 -5.30 -5.37 -0.70
CA LEU A 21 -4.88 -4.52 0.40
C LEU A 21 -4.63 -3.10 -0.12
N THR A 22 -5.26 -2.11 0.51
CA THR A 22 -4.94 -0.69 0.28
C THR A 22 -4.19 -0.13 1.48
N ILE A 23 -3.04 0.51 1.23
CA ILE A 23 -2.23 1.18 2.24
C ILE A 23 -2.19 2.67 1.90
N ASN A 24 -2.63 3.53 2.83
CA ASN A 24 -2.69 4.98 2.64
C ASN A 24 -1.86 5.73 3.69
N PRO A 25 -0.53 5.81 3.55
CA PRO A 25 0.34 6.46 4.55
C PRO A 25 -0.09 7.89 4.90
N ALA A 26 -0.17 8.20 6.19
CA ALA A 26 -0.53 9.52 6.69
C ALA A 26 0.70 10.45 6.75
N ASP A 27 1.16 10.93 5.60
CA ASP A 27 2.31 11.85 5.48
C ASP A 27 2.23 13.08 6.40
N ILE A 28 1.08 13.76 6.49
CA ILE A 28 0.85 14.94 7.35
C ILE A 28 1.05 14.63 8.84
N HIS A 29 0.76 13.40 9.24
CA HIS A 29 0.82 12.99 10.64
C HIS A 29 2.08 12.19 10.97
N SER A 30 2.88 11.82 9.97
CA SER A 30 4.09 11.01 10.15
C SER A 30 5.27 11.85 10.67
N PRO A 31 5.81 11.55 11.86
CA PRO A 31 7.04 12.17 12.36
C PRO A 31 8.23 11.92 11.44
N VAL A 32 8.26 10.77 10.76
CA VAL A 32 9.33 10.38 9.83
C VAL A 32 9.29 11.25 8.58
N ALA A 33 8.10 11.55 8.06
CA ALA A 33 7.95 12.47 6.93
C ALA A 33 8.41 13.89 7.29
N LEU A 34 8.09 14.37 8.50
CA LEU A 34 8.58 15.65 9.01
C LEU A 34 10.10 15.67 9.19
N TYR A 35 10.68 14.59 9.71
CA TYR A 35 12.13 14.45 9.85
C TYR A 35 12.84 14.53 8.49
N PHE A 36 12.32 13.84 7.47
CA PHE A 36 12.86 13.97 6.10
C PHE A 36 12.65 15.36 5.50
N ALA A 37 11.63 16.11 5.95
CA ALA A 37 11.42 17.51 5.57
C ALA A 37 12.34 18.48 6.34
N GLY A 38 13.26 17.99 7.17
CA GLY A 38 14.25 18.79 7.89
C GLY A 38 13.78 19.31 9.25
N VAL A 39 12.64 18.85 9.75
CA VAL A 39 12.20 19.18 11.12
C VAL A 39 13.09 18.43 12.10
N LYS A 40 13.69 19.15 13.05
CA LYS A 40 14.53 18.58 14.10
C LYS A 40 13.67 17.81 15.10
N LEU A 41 13.46 16.54 14.83
CA LEU A 41 12.74 15.60 15.68
C LEU A 41 13.69 14.52 16.18
N ASP A 42 13.62 14.23 17.47
CA ASP A 42 14.12 12.98 18.02
C ASP A 42 13.03 11.93 17.79
N LEU A 43 13.26 11.03 16.83
CA LEU A 43 12.27 10.04 16.45
C LEU A 43 12.10 8.96 17.55
N ASP A 44 13.12 8.73 18.39
CA ASP A 44 13.07 7.76 19.48
C ASP A 44 12.34 8.32 20.71
N ASN A 45 12.36 9.64 20.87
CA ASN A 45 11.75 10.34 22.00
C ASN A 45 10.98 11.60 21.58
N ILE A 46 9.97 11.41 20.74
CA ILE A 46 9.13 12.48 20.19
C ILE A 46 8.43 13.23 21.32
N GLN A 47 8.75 14.52 21.47
CA GLN A 47 8.03 15.39 22.39
C GLN A 47 6.80 15.98 21.71
N ILE A 48 5.66 15.90 22.40
CA ILE A 48 4.39 16.47 21.93
C ILE A 48 4.52 17.96 21.58
N SER A 49 5.32 18.72 22.33
CA SER A 49 5.57 20.15 22.07
C SER A 49 6.30 20.41 20.75
N GLN A 50 7.03 19.43 20.20
CA GLN A 50 7.70 19.52 18.89
C GLN A 50 6.73 19.22 17.75
N LEU A 51 5.63 18.53 18.02
CA LEU A 51 4.59 18.22 17.06
C LEU A 51 3.71 19.47 16.87
N MET A 52 4.12 20.32 15.93
CA MET A 52 3.40 21.50 15.46
C MET A 52 1.93 21.20 15.10
N THR A 53 1.09 22.21 14.89
CA THR A 53 -0.31 22.02 14.50
C THR A 53 -0.47 21.24 13.19
N THR A 54 -1.62 20.58 12.99
CA THR A 54 -1.92 19.83 11.76
C THR A 54 -1.75 20.68 10.49
N TYR A 55 -2.19 21.93 10.54
CA TYR A 55 -2.01 22.87 9.42
C TYR A 55 -0.53 23.12 9.12
N LYS A 56 0.29 23.37 10.15
CA LYS A 56 1.72 23.63 9.95
C LYS A 56 2.45 22.41 9.41
N ARG A 57 2.10 21.21 9.88
CA ARG A 57 2.63 19.96 9.31
C ARG A 57 2.26 19.81 7.84
N ALA A 58 0.99 20.07 7.48
CA ALA A 58 0.54 20.00 6.09
C ALA A 58 1.28 20.99 5.18
N GLU A 59 1.51 22.23 5.64
CA GLU A 59 2.30 23.24 4.92
C GLU A 59 3.74 22.76 4.67
N ILE A 60 4.39 22.18 5.69
CA ILE A 60 5.75 21.62 5.57
C ILE A 60 5.78 20.47 4.56
N ILE A 61 4.88 19.49 4.69
CA ILE A 61 4.81 18.32 3.81
C ILE A 61 4.53 18.75 2.35
N ALA A 62 3.63 19.70 2.13
CA ALA A 62 3.34 20.23 0.80
C ALA A 62 4.56 20.92 0.17
N SER A 63 5.40 21.57 0.98
CA SER A 63 6.62 22.26 0.53
C SER A 63 7.81 21.33 0.29
N HIS A 64 7.74 20.05 0.70
CA HIS A 64 8.85 19.09 0.64
C HIS A 64 8.45 17.77 -0.05
N PRO A 65 8.11 17.78 -1.34
CA PRO A 65 7.64 16.59 -2.05
C PRO A 65 8.65 15.42 -2.08
N VAL A 66 9.95 15.71 -2.09
CA VAL A 66 11.01 14.68 -2.04
C VAL A 66 11.02 13.96 -0.70
N ALA A 67 10.81 14.67 0.41
CA ALA A 67 10.72 14.08 1.74
C ALA A 67 9.52 13.13 1.84
N THR A 68 8.38 13.56 1.31
CA THR A 68 7.15 12.77 1.29
C THR A 68 7.29 11.52 0.43
N ALA A 69 7.91 11.63 -0.76
CA ALA A 69 8.16 10.50 -1.64
C ALA A 69 9.11 9.49 -0.96
N LYS A 70 10.15 9.98 -0.27
CA LYS A 70 11.10 9.16 0.48
C LYS A 70 10.42 8.40 1.61
N PHE A 71 9.60 9.10 2.40
CA PHE A 71 8.81 8.49 3.46
C PHE A 71 7.91 7.38 2.90
N PHE A 72 7.16 7.66 1.83
CA PHE A 72 6.27 6.68 1.21
C PHE A 72 7.03 5.44 0.75
N HIS A 73 8.10 5.62 -0.03
CA HIS A 73 8.89 4.51 -0.55
C HIS A 73 9.45 3.64 0.59
N LEU A 74 10.06 4.28 1.58
CA LEU A 74 10.66 3.60 2.72
C LEU A 74 9.64 2.79 3.53
N LEU A 75 8.50 3.39 3.86
CA LEU A 75 7.44 2.74 4.63
C LEU A 75 6.90 1.52 3.87
N ILE A 76 6.57 1.70 2.58
CA ILE A 76 6.01 0.63 1.75
C ILE A 76 7.02 -0.51 1.57
N SER A 77 8.27 -0.20 1.24
CA SER A 77 9.33 -1.21 1.10
C SER A 77 9.53 -2.01 2.39
N ASN A 78 9.51 -1.34 3.56
CA ASN A 78 9.64 -2.03 4.83
C ASN A 78 8.43 -2.93 5.13
N ILE A 79 7.20 -2.47 4.93
CA ILE A 79 6.00 -3.31 5.10
C ILE A 79 6.07 -4.53 4.18
N LEU A 80 6.42 -4.34 2.90
CA LEU A 80 6.51 -5.43 1.93
C LEU A 80 7.60 -6.45 2.28
N ASN A 81 8.79 -6.00 2.64
CA ASN A 81 9.94 -6.88 2.89
C ASN A 81 9.88 -7.56 4.26
N THR A 82 9.44 -6.85 5.30
CA THR A 82 9.52 -7.34 6.67
C THR A 82 8.24 -8.03 7.15
N MET A 83 7.07 -7.64 6.63
CA MET A 83 5.78 -8.18 7.06
C MET A 83 5.16 -9.06 5.99
N ILE A 84 4.93 -8.54 4.79
CA ILE A 84 4.21 -9.27 3.73
C ILE A 84 5.04 -10.45 3.27
N SER A 85 6.29 -10.24 2.84
CA SER A 85 7.15 -11.30 2.31
C SER A 85 7.51 -12.36 3.35
N ASN A 86 7.45 -12.02 4.63
CA ASN A 86 7.70 -12.94 5.73
C ASN A 86 6.41 -13.62 6.24
N GLY A 87 5.25 -13.27 5.70
CA GLY A 87 4.02 -14.03 5.92
C GLY A 87 3.15 -13.56 7.08
N VAL A 88 3.07 -12.25 7.34
CA VAL A 88 2.06 -11.67 8.26
C VAL A 88 0.63 -12.02 7.85
N LEU A 89 0.41 -12.25 6.55
CA LEU A 89 -0.86 -12.69 5.96
C LEU A 89 -0.81 -14.18 5.54
N GLY A 90 0.13 -14.98 6.04
CA GLY A 90 0.41 -16.33 5.55
C GLY A 90 1.45 -16.36 4.42
N SER A 91 1.80 -17.57 3.94
CA SER A 91 2.84 -17.74 2.90
C SER A 91 2.43 -17.03 1.61
N ILE A 92 3.35 -16.22 1.05
CA ILE A 92 3.10 -15.39 -0.13
C ILE A 92 3.84 -15.97 -1.33
N LYS A 93 3.09 -16.24 -2.41
CA LYS A 93 3.63 -16.67 -3.70
C LYS A 93 4.01 -15.48 -4.59
N ALA A 94 3.18 -14.44 -4.59
CA ALA A 94 3.41 -13.24 -5.38
C ALA A 94 2.68 -12.03 -4.81
N TYR A 95 3.16 -10.83 -5.15
CA TYR A 95 2.36 -9.61 -5.02
C TYR A 95 2.60 -8.66 -6.19
N PHE A 96 1.62 -7.80 -6.44
CA PHE A 96 1.72 -6.68 -7.37
C PHE A 96 1.00 -5.47 -6.78
N GLY A 97 1.74 -4.40 -6.51
CA GLY A 97 1.25 -3.17 -5.93
C GLY A 97 1.36 -2.01 -6.90
N THR A 98 0.29 -1.25 -7.11
CA THR A 98 0.29 -0.04 -7.96
C THR A 98 0.25 1.20 -7.08
N VAL A 99 1.11 2.17 -7.38
CA VAL A 99 1.18 3.45 -6.68
C VAL A 99 0.29 4.47 -7.39
N GLU A 100 -0.59 5.12 -6.64
CA GLU A 100 -1.48 6.17 -7.16
C GLU A 100 -1.35 7.45 -6.30
N SER A 101 -1.51 8.62 -6.91
CA SER A 101 -1.72 9.87 -6.15
C SER A 101 -3.19 10.03 -5.78
N GLN A 102 -3.43 10.47 -4.56
CA GLN A 102 -4.74 10.88 -4.09
C GLN A 102 -5.07 12.30 -4.54
N GLY A 103 -6.32 12.72 -4.35
CA GLY A 103 -6.76 14.08 -4.68
C GLY A 103 -6.02 15.20 -3.92
N ARG A 104 -5.33 14.86 -2.83
CA ARG A 104 -4.47 15.78 -2.05
C ARG A 104 -2.97 15.71 -2.44
N GLY A 105 -2.62 14.92 -3.45
CA GLY A 105 -1.25 14.76 -3.94
C GLY A 105 -0.40 13.69 -3.24
N SER A 106 -0.85 13.13 -2.12
CA SER A 106 -0.16 12.06 -1.39
C SER A 106 -0.25 10.71 -2.12
N LEU A 107 0.79 9.90 -2.00
CA LEU A 107 0.83 8.57 -2.62
C LEU A 107 0.09 7.52 -1.76
N HIS A 108 -0.52 6.54 -2.42
CA HIS A 108 -1.09 5.36 -1.77
C HIS A 108 -0.85 4.11 -2.63
N LEU A 109 -0.89 2.94 -1.99
CA LEU A 109 -0.63 1.66 -2.62
C LEU A 109 -1.91 0.83 -2.68
N HIS A 110 -2.24 0.32 -3.86
CA HIS A 110 -3.19 -0.78 -4.04
C HIS A 110 -2.40 -2.05 -4.30
N LEU A 111 -2.53 -3.06 -3.44
CA LEU A 111 -1.72 -4.27 -3.44
C LEU A 111 -2.60 -5.50 -3.68
N LEU A 112 -2.23 -6.27 -4.70
CA LEU A 112 -2.74 -7.61 -4.97
C LEU A 112 -1.76 -8.63 -4.44
N ILE A 113 -2.25 -9.61 -3.70
CA ILE A 113 -1.42 -10.64 -3.06
C ILE A 113 -1.95 -12.02 -3.43
N TRP A 114 -1.06 -12.90 -3.87
CA TRP A 114 -1.29 -14.32 -4.11
C TRP A 114 -0.71 -15.10 -2.94
N LEU A 115 -1.58 -15.77 -2.20
CA LEU A 115 -1.16 -16.70 -1.17
C LEU A 115 -0.58 -17.96 -1.83
N ASP A 116 0.34 -18.61 -1.14
CA ASP A 116 0.95 -19.85 -1.60
C ASP A 116 0.03 -21.04 -1.36
N HIS A 117 -0.93 -21.20 -2.27
CA HIS A 117 -1.81 -22.36 -2.34
C HIS A 117 -1.99 -22.83 -3.79
N GLU A 118 -2.21 -24.12 -3.97
CA GLU A 118 -2.48 -24.71 -5.30
C GLU A 118 -3.97 -24.74 -5.66
N MET A 119 -4.84 -24.25 -4.79
CA MET A 119 -6.30 -24.32 -4.98
C MET A 119 -6.77 -23.46 -6.16
N LYS A 120 -7.47 -24.10 -7.09
CA LYS A 120 -8.23 -23.46 -8.16
C LYS A 120 -9.61 -23.04 -7.66
N PRO A 121 -10.32 -22.13 -8.35
CA PRO A 121 -11.68 -21.76 -7.99
C PRO A 121 -12.66 -22.95 -7.88
N ALA A 122 -12.48 -23.99 -8.70
CA ALA A 122 -13.30 -25.21 -8.66
C ALA A 122 -13.06 -26.03 -7.38
N ASP A 123 -11.80 -26.22 -7.00
CA ASP A 123 -11.41 -26.97 -5.80
C ASP A 123 -12.00 -26.34 -4.53
N MET A 124 -12.16 -25.01 -4.52
CA MET A 124 -12.76 -24.34 -3.38
C MET A 124 -14.26 -24.66 -3.24
N LYS A 125 -15.03 -24.71 -4.33
CA LYS A 125 -16.46 -25.03 -4.26
C LYS A 125 -16.70 -26.41 -3.64
N GLU A 126 -15.81 -27.35 -3.93
CA GLU A 126 -15.79 -28.68 -3.32
C GLU A 126 -15.36 -28.63 -1.84
N LYS A 127 -14.25 -27.95 -1.54
CA LYS A 127 -13.73 -27.88 -0.16
C LYS A 127 -14.65 -27.15 0.82
N ILE A 128 -15.38 -26.13 0.37
CA ILE A 128 -16.36 -25.41 1.19
C ILE A 128 -17.51 -26.33 1.63
N GLN A 129 -17.76 -27.46 0.95
CA GLN A 129 -18.75 -28.43 1.43
C GLN A 129 -18.33 -29.09 2.75
N ASN A 130 -17.02 -29.16 3.01
CA ASN A 130 -16.48 -29.69 4.26
C ASN A 130 -16.55 -28.63 5.38
N ALA A 131 -17.26 -28.95 6.46
CA ALA A 131 -17.42 -28.06 7.62
C ALA A 131 -16.09 -27.73 8.32
N ASP A 132 -15.20 -28.72 8.50
CA ASP A 132 -13.88 -28.53 9.13
C ASP A 132 -13.00 -27.56 8.30
N PHE A 133 -13.10 -27.64 6.96
CA PHE A 133 -12.42 -26.69 6.09
C PHE A 133 -12.97 -25.27 6.27
N ARG A 134 -14.30 -25.10 6.32
CA ARG A 134 -14.93 -23.78 6.55
C ARG A 134 -14.51 -23.18 7.88
N GLU A 135 -14.50 -23.96 8.95
CA GLU A 135 -14.09 -23.51 10.28
C GLU A 135 -12.62 -23.05 10.29
N LYS A 136 -11.72 -23.82 9.67
CA LYS A 136 -10.30 -23.45 9.53
C LYS A 136 -10.12 -22.18 8.69
N LEU A 137 -10.89 -22.03 7.60
CA LEU A 137 -10.83 -20.84 6.76
C LEU A 137 -11.35 -19.61 7.50
N ILE A 138 -12.46 -19.71 8.23
CA ILE A 138 -12.98 -18.63 9.07
C ILE A 138 -11.92 -18.21 10.10
N ALA A 139 -11.34 -19.18 10.83
CA ALA A 139 -10.32 -18.90 11.84
C ALA A 139 -9.10 -18.18 11.26
N TYR A 140 -8.65 -18.58 10.06
CA TYR A 140 -7.59 -17.89 9.35
C TYR A 140 -7.99 -16.46 8.95
N LEU A 141 -9.19 -16.26 8.40
CA LEU A 141 -9.65 -14.94 7.97
C LEU A 141 -9.85 -13.98 9.15
N GLU A 142 -10.39 -14.46 10.27
CA GLU A 142 -10.54 -13.65 11.48
C GLU A 142 -9.20 -13.25 12.09
N ASP A 143 -8.15 -14.06 11.87
CA ASP A 143 -6.79 -13.74 12.31
C ASP A 143 -6.15 -12.63 11.45
N ILE A 144 -6.33 -12.66 10.12
CA ILE A 144 -5.70 -11.69 9.22
C ILE A 144 -6.54 -10.44 8.92
N ILE A 145 -7.87 -10.50 9.09
CA ILE A 145 -8.83 -9.44 8.77
C ILE A 145 -9.74 -9.20 9.98
N LYS A 146 -9.66 -7.99 10.52
CA LYS A 146 -10.51 -7.48 11.59
C LYS A 146 -11.51 -6.47 11.03
N GLU A 147 -12.76 -6.56 11.47
CA GLU A 147 -13.82 -5.61 11.09
C GLU A 147 -14.45 -4.90 12.30
N ASP A 148 -14.00 -5.23 13.51
CA ASP A 148 -14.40 -4.57 14.75
C ASP A 148 -13.25 -4.55 15.77
N LEU A 149 -13.54 -4.01 16.96
CA LEU A 149 -12.57 -3.81 18.04
C LEU A 149 -12.88 -4.64 19.30
N ASP A 150 -13.81 -5.60 19.24
CA ASP A 150 -14.28 -6.29 20.44
C ASP A 150 -13.14 -7.06 21.13
N GLU A 151 -12.31 -7.75 20.33
CA GLU A 151 -11.10 -8.46 20.79
C GLU A 151 -10.04 -7.55 21.43
N PHE A 152 -10.16 -6.23 21.25
CA PHE A 152 -9.23 -5.23 21.77
C PHE A 152 -9.78 -4.46 22.98
N LYS A 153 -11.10 -4.50 23.22
CA LYS A 153 -11.79 -3.70 24.25
C LYS A 153 -11.90 -4.40 25.61
N ASP A 154 -11.85 -5.73 25.66
CA ASP A 154 -12.02 -6.47 26.92
C ASP A 154 -10.71 -6.63 27.74
N LYS A 155 -10.77 -6.15 28.99
CA LYS A 155 -9.95 -6.65 30.10
C LYS A 155 -10.51 -8.01 30.50
N HIS A 156 -9.68 -9.05 30.53
CA HIS A 156 -9.99 -10.46 30.88
C HIS A 156 -10.50 -11.37 29.76
N VAL A 157 -9.66 -11.72 28.79
CA VAL A 157 -9.66 -13.09 28.23
C VAL A 157 -8.21 -13.50 27.96
N PHE A 158 -7.84 -14.72 28.37
CA PHE A 158 -6.52 -15.39 28.30
C PHE A 158 -5.70 -15.47 29.59
N GLU A 159 -6.32 -15.98 30.65
CA GLU A 159 -5.65 -16.98 31.51
C GLU A 159 -5.97 -18.43 31.09
N ASN A 160 -6.80 -18.68 30.07
CA ASN A 160 -7.16 -20.03 29.62
C ASN A 160 -7.31 -20.16 28.09
N LEU A 161 -6.41 -19.57 27.29
CA LEU A 161 -6.15 -20.14 25.97
C LEU A 161 -4.94 -21.06 26.11
N ASP A 162 -5.26 -22.34 26.17
CA ASP A 162 -4.37 -23.44 25.86
C ASP A 162 -3.32 -23.02 24.83
N MET A 163 -2.05 -23.11 25.21
CA MET A 163 -0.88 -22.92 24.34
C MET A 163 -0.74 -24.02 23.27
N THR A 164 -1.86 -24.64 22.86
CA THR A 164 -1.96 -25.76 21.94
C THR A 164 -2.77 -25.42 20.69
N ARG A 165 -2.85 -24.14 20.29
CA ARG A 165 -3.27 -23.79 18.91
C ARG A 165 -2.14 -24.04 17.91
N THR A 166 -1.65 -25.27 17.84
CA THR A 166 -0.85 -25.75 16.71
C THR A 166 -1.79 -26.05 15.56
N PHE A 167 -2.11 -25.04 14.77
CA PHE A 167 -2.78 -25.25 13.48
C PHE A 167 -1.73 -25.40 12.38
N ASN A 168 -1.94 -26.40 11.52
CA ASN A 168 -1.24 -26.58 10.24
C ASN A 168 -1.59 -25.42 9.28
N THR A 169 -1.15 -24.23 9.64
CA THR A 169 -1.10 -23.04 8.80
C THR A 169 0.31 -23.00 8.16
N PRO A 170 0.47 -22.50 6.92
CA PRO A 170 1.78 -22.26 6.34
C PRO A 170 2.65 -21.46 7.32
N PRO A 171 4.00 -21.54 7.27
CA PRO A 171 4.87 -20.92 8.25
C PRO A 171 4.59 -19.41 8.34
N ARG A 172 3.79 -19.01 9.33
CA ARG A 172 3.53 -17.62 9.68
C ARG A 172 4.77 -17.12 10.41
N LEU A 173 5.07 -15.83 10.29
CA LEU A 173 5.92 -15.17 11.28
C LEU A 173 5.36 -15.51 12.68
N SER A 174 6.21 -16.09 13.53
CA SER A 174 5.88 -16.16 14.95
C SER A 174 5.59 -14.76 15.47
N GLN A 175 4.78 -14.66 16.52
CA GLN A 175 4.47 -13.38 17.15
C GLN A 175 5.74 -12.58 17.51
N ASP A 176 6.78 -13.25 17.99
CA ASP A 176 8.09 -12.65 18.24
C ASP A 176 8.75 -12.08 16.97
N ASN A 177 8.64 -12.78 15.84
CA ASN A 177 9.19 -12.30 14.57
C ASN A 177 8.36 -11.15 13.99
N ILE A 178 7.04 -11.13 14.20
CA ILE A 178 6.19 -9.96 13.85
C ILE A 178 6.62 -8.76 14.67
N TYR A 179 6.88 -8.96 15.96
CA TYR A 179 7.35 -7.90 16.86
C TYR A 179 8.76 -7.44 16.50
N ALA A 180 9.64 -8.35 16.07
CA ALA A 180 10.91 -7.98 15.48
C ALA A 180 10.73 -7.19 14.17
N ALA A 181 9.80 -7.56 13.30
CA ALA A 181 9.48 -6.80 12.09
C ALA A 181 8.95 -5.39 12.42
N LEU A 182 8.10 -5.26 13.44
CA LEU A 182 7.67 -3.94 13.93
C LEU A 182 8.85 -3.12 14.50
N ARG A 183 9.87 -3.77 15.08
CA ARG A 183 11.13 -3.09 15.46
C ARG A 183 11.99 -2.72 14.25
N THR A 184 11.98 -3.47 13.16
CA THR A 184 12.78 -3.14 11.97
C THR A 184 12.09 -2.13 11.05
N ILE A 185 10.77 -2.01 11.15
CA ILE A 185 9.98 -0.90 10.60
C ILE A 185 10.26 0.41 11.36
N ASP A 186 11.05 0.36 12.43
CA ASP A 186 11.52 1.56 13.11
C ASP A 186 12.37 2.43 12.17
N LEU A 187 11.73 3.46 11.62
CA LEU A 187 12.34 4.37 10.65
C LEU A 187 13.29 5.37 11.33
N THR A 188 13.42 5.32 12.66
CA THR A 188 14.33 6.16 13.48
C THR A 188 15.81 5.91 13.18
N GLY A 189 16.18 4.67 12.83
CA GLY A 189 17.56 4.22 12.67
C GLY A 189 18.24 4.54 11.32
N LEU A 190 17.61 5.31 10.43
CA LEU A 190 18.10 5.55 9.06
C LEU A 190 19.06 6.73 8.91
N GLY A 191 19.83 7.02 9.96
CA GLY A 191 20.88 8.03 9.96
C GLY A 191 22.22 7.59 9.34
N GLU A 192 22.56 6.29 9.29
CA GLU A 192 23.98 5.90 9.12
C GLU A 192 24.34 4.91 7.99
N ASN A 193 23.42 4.47 7.12
CA ASN A 193 23.79 3.57 5.99
C ASN A 193 23.41 4.12 4.61
N ILE A 194 23.86 5.34 4.30
CA ILE A 194 23.64 5.98 2.97
C ILE A 194 24.87 5.85 2.04
N ASN A 195 26.02 5.34 2.49
CA ASN A 195 27.26 5.36 1.69
C ASN A 195 27.77 3.99 1.17
N LYS A 196 26.88 3.11 0.67
CA LYS A 196 27.31 1.97 -0.16
C LYS A 196 26.35 1.70 -1.31
N SER A 197 26.37 2.57 -2.31
CA SER A 197 26.08 2.17 -3.69
C SER A 197 27.16 2.80 -4.60
N PRO A 198 27.91 2.03 -5.39
CA PRO A 198 29.07 2.52 -6.10
C PRO A 198 28.69 2.92 -7.53
N VAL A 199 28.36 4.18 -7.80
CA VAL A 199 28.38 4.66 -9.19
C VAL A 199 28.70 6.15 -9.27
N TRP A 200 29.73 6.45 -10.07
CA TRP A 200 30.19 7.76 -10.57
C TRP A 200 31.19 8.56 -9.70
N SER A 201 32.41 8.05 -9.68
CA SER A 201 33.63 8.86 -9.60
C SER A 201 33.96 9.49 -10.96
N THR A 202 33.72 10.80 -11.14
CA THR A 202 34.59 11.65 -11.97
C THR A 202 34.50 13.11 -11.50
N PRO A 203 35.62 13.80 -11.22
CA PRO A 203 35.60 15.12 -10.59
C PRO A 203 35.57 16.25 -11.62
N ILE A 204 34.61 17.17 -11.48
CA ILE A 204 34.71 18.50 -12.07
C ILE A 204 35.61 19.35 -11.17
N LYS A 205 36.74 19.76 -11.75
CA LYS A 205 37.66 20.77 -11.21
C LYS A 205 36.90 22.06 -10.93
N GLN A 206 36.94 22.54 -9.69
CA GLN A 206 37.04 23.97 -9.41
C GLN A 206 38.11 24.18 -8.33
N GLN A 207 39.10 24.99 -8.70
CA GLN A 207 40.23 25.42 -7.90
C GLN A 207 39.80 26.44 -6.82
N LEU A 208 40.66 26.55 -5.80
CA LEU A 208 40.84 27.64 -4.82
C LEU A 208 39.87 27.58 -3.61
N SER A 209 40.29 27.65 -2.34
CA SER A 209 41.61 27.91 -1.74
C SER A 209 41.59 27.53 -0.25
N SER A 210 42.70 26.95 0.20
CA SER A 210 43.30 26.92 1.55
C SER A 210 42.58 27.59 2.74
N SER A 211 42.32 26.80 3.79
CA SER A 211 42.95 26.96 5.12
C SER A 211 42.46 25.87 6.11
N THR A 212 43.38 25.01 6.55
CA THR A 212 43.29 24.10 7.73
C THR A 212 43.62 24.86 9.02
N PRO A 213 43.75 24.21 10.19
CA PRO A 213 42.79 23.41 10.99
C PRO A 213 42.72 23.99 12.44
N TYR A 214 42.12 23.32 13.43
CA TYR A 214 42.40 23.32 14.91
C TYR A 214 41.09 22.92 15.63
N ALA A 215 40.93 21.70 16.12
CA ALA A 215 41.45 21.11 17.39
C ALA A 215 40.34 20.97 18.45
N SER A 216 39.90 19.72 18.68
CA SER A 216 39.45 19.21 20.00
C SER A 216 40.66 19.25 20.97
N PRO A 217 40.53 19.21 22.32
CA PRO A 217 39.58 18.40 23.13
C PRO A 217 39.03 19.15 24.37
N SER A 218 38.02 18.70 25.13
CA SER A 218 38.15 17.68 26.19
C SER A 218 36.90 17.70 27.11
N ILE A 219 36.44 16.50 27.48
CA ILE A 219 35.61 16.15 28.64
C ILE A 219 36.64 15.75 29.74
N PRO A 220 36.52 16.10 31.04
CA PRO A 220 35.51 15.50 31.95
C PRO A 220 35.08 16.33 33.18
N TYR A 221 33.88 16.10 33.70
CA TYR A 221 33.67 16.10 35.15
C TYR A 221 32.49 15.20 35.53
N ALA A 222 32.80 14.20 36.35
CA ALA A 222 31.85 13.35 37.05
C ALA A 222 31.71 13.83 38.51
N SER A 223 30.74 13.24 39.22
CA SER A 223 30.57 13.14 40.69
C SER A 223 29.39 13.96 41.28
N PRO A 224 28.79 13.56 42.43
CA PRO A 224 27.55 12.77 42.47
C PRO A 224 26.60 13.21 43.63
N LEU A 225 25.67 12.31 44.00
CA LEU A 225 24.96 12.19 45.29
C LEU A 225 23.60 12.91 45.39
N TRP A 226 22.52 12.13 45.26
CA TRP A 226 21.69 11.63 46.37
C TRP A 226 20.80 12.72 46.99
N ASN A 227 19.51 12.66 46.66
CA ASN A 227 18.49 12.84 47.68
C ASN A 227 17.33 11.87 47.44
N LYS A 228 17.30 10.86 48.30
CA LYS A 228 16.13 10.01 48.56
C LYS A 228 15.04 10.88 49.16
N SER A 229 13.82 10.77 48.64
CA SER A 229 12.64 10.89 49.48
C SER A 229 11.82 9.62 49.32
N LEU A 230 11.82 8.83 50.38
CA LEU A 230 10.99 7.65 50.57
C LEU A 230 9.55 8.11 50.80
N GLN A 231 8.60 7.62 49.99
CA GLN A 231 7.20 7.50 50.38
C GLN A 231 6.72 6.07 50.13
N THR A 232 6.13 5.51 51.17
CA THR A 232 5.60 4.15 51.29
C THR A 232 4.35 3.90 50.44
N PRO A 233 4.04 2.64 50.11
CA PRO A 233 3.03 2.28 49.11
C PRO A 233 1.61 2.29 49.69
N THR A 234 0.70 3.08 49.10
CA THR A 234 -0.74 2.92 49.31
C THR A 234 -1.29 1.88 48.34
N ARG A 235 -1.85 0.81 48.90
CA ARG A 235 -2.75 -0.13 48.25
C ARG A 235 -3.99 0.64 47.76
N ASP A 236 -4.11 0.81 46.45
CA ASP A 236 -5.40 0.99 45.77
C ASP A 236 -5.30 0.29 44.40
N GLY A 237 -6.37 -0.42 44.02
CA GLY A 237 -6.40 -1.45 42.97
C GLY A 237 -6.12 -0.98 41.53
N PRO A 238 -6.28 -1.86 40.52
CA PRO A 238 -5.89 -1.63 39.12
C PRO A 238 -6.91 -0.74 38.40
N THR A 239 -7.10 0.47 38.89
CA THR A 239 -7.96 1.49 38.30
C THR A 239 -7.07 2.63 37.82
N SER A 240 -6.92 2.67 36.49
CA SER A 240 -6.59 3.86 35.68
C SER A 240 -5.26 3.93 34.89
N ILE A 241 -4.77 2.79 34.39
CA ILE A 241 -3.89 2.80 33.19
C ILE A 241 -4.60 3.46 31.99
N MET A 242 -5.94 3.42 31.96
CA MET A 242 -6.78 4.20 31.03
C MET A 242 -6.61 5.73 31.21
N ASN A 243 -6.43 6.23 32.44
CA ASN A 243 -6.39 7.68 32.69
C ASN A 243 -5.03 8.31 32.38
N VAL A 244 -3.95 7.52 32.32
CA VAL A 244 -2.62 8.05 31.96
C VAL A 244 -2.53 8.39 30.46
N LEU A 245 -3.39 7.80 29.61
CA LEU A 245 -3.44 8.09 28.17
C LEU A 245 -4.63 9.00 27.76
N HIS A 246 -5.66 9.13 28.59
CA HIS A 246 -6.80 10.02 28.30
C HIS A 246 -6.49 11.53 28.39
N ASN A 247 -5.31 11.92 28.91
CA ASN A 247 -4.91 13.33 29.05
C ASN A 247 -4.13 13.91 27.84
N GLN A 248 -4.03 13.21 26.70
CA GLN A 248 -3.34 13.69 25.48
C GLN A 248 -4.33 14.13 24.38
N SER A 249 -5.36 14.88 24.74
CA SER A 249 -6.61 15.06 23.99
C SER A 249 -6.58 15.90 22.69
N ASN A 250 -5.43 16.08 22.02
CA ASN A 250 -5.40 16.87 20.75
C ASN A 250 -4.43 16.38 19.66
N ILE A 251 -3.75 15.24 19.82
CA ILE A 251 -2.79 14.74 18.82
C ILE A 251 -3.29 13.44 18.21
N ASN A 252 -3.19 13.36 16.88
CA ASN A 252 -3.54 12.16 16.14
C ASN A 252 -2.57 11.01 16.50
N PRO A 253 -3.05 9.78 16.78
CA PRO A 253 -2.22 8.64 17.16
C PRO A 253 -1.21 8.21 16.07
N ALA A 254 -1.40 8.64 14.82
CA ALA A 254 -0.42 8.49 13.74
C ALA A 254 0.87 9.30 13.97
N CYS A 255 0.81 10.34 14.81
CA CYS A 255 2.00 11.12 15.20
C CYS A 255 2.82 10.46 16.30
N LEU A 256 2.34 9.36 16.89
CA LEU A 256 3.02 8.66 17.96
C LEU A 256 3.84 7.49 17.40
N PRO A 257 4.99 7.17 18.00
CA PRO A 257 5.77 6.01 17.60
C PRO A 257 5.00 4.72 17.92
N THR A 258 5.24 3.68 17.12
CA THR A 258 4.70 2.34 17.40
C THR A 258 5.18 1.87 18.78
N PRO A 259 4.33 1.23 19.60
CA PRO A 259 4.73 0.77 20.92
C PRO A 259 5.98 -0.13 20.86
N ASN A 260 6.96 0.10 21.74
CA ASN A 260 8.19 -0.69 21.75
C ASN A 260 7.91 -2.15 22.13
N PRO A 261 8.22 -3.13 21.25
CA PRO A 261 7.94 -4.54 21.51
C PRO A 261 8.80 -5.18 22.60
N SER A 262 9.83 -4.49 23.10
CA SER A 262 10.64 -4.94 24.25
C SER A 262 10.05 -4.49 25.60
N SER A 263 8.99 -3.67 25.58
CA SER A 263 8.43 -3.12 26.82
C SER A 263 7.62 -4.19 27.59
N PRO A 264 7.70 -4.24 28.93
CA PRO A 264 7.05 -5.28 29.74
C PRO A 264 5.51 -5.28 29.62
N ASN A 265 4.91 -4.18 29.17
CA ASN A 265 3.47 -4.03 28.94
C ASN A 265 3.13 -3.87 27.45
N PHE A 266 3.98 -4.36 26.55
CA PHE A 266 3.81 -4.17 25.11
C PHE A 266 2.46 -4.67 24.61
N ALA A 267 2.03 -5.88 24.98
CA ALA A 267 0.78 -6.46 24.48
C ALA A 267 -0.47 -5.63 24.84
N ALA A 268 -0.48 -4.99 26.02
CA ALA A 268 -1.56 -4.09 26.42
C ALA A 268 -1.47 -2.73 25.70
N ARG A 269 -0.26 -2.19 25.56
CA ARG A 269 -0.01 -0.93 24.85
C ARG A 269 -0.32 -1.03 23.36
N PHE A 270 0.05 -2.14 22.73
CA PHE A 270 -0.25 -2.44 21.33
C PHE A 270 -1.75 -2.50 21.08
N ARG A 271 -2.52 -3.21 21.91
CA ARG A 271 -3.99 -3.24 21.79
C ARG A 271 -4.61 -1.85 21.93
N ALA A 272 -4.19 -1.10 22.93
CA ALA A 272 -4.67 0.27 23.14
C ALA A 272 -4.32 1.19 21.95
N ASP A 273 -3.12 1.04 21.38
CA ASP A 273 -2.66 1.78 20.22
C ASP A 273 -3.48 1.46 18.96
N VAL A 274 -3.74 0.17 18.69
CA VAL A 274 -4.61 -0.27 17.58
C VAL A 274 -6.01 0.32 17.74
N VAL A 275 -6.60 0.29 18.93
CA VAL A 275 -7.92 0.89 19.19
C VAL A 275 -7.93 2.38 18.86
N GLN A 276 -6.90 3.12 19.29
CA GLN A 276 -6.79 4.55 19.01
C GLN A 276 -6.67 4.84 17.52
N LEU A 277 -5.82 4.09 16.80
CA LEU A 277 -5.68 4.20 15.34
C LEU A 277 -6.98 3.92 14.62
N VAL A 278 -7.67 2.83 14.97
CA VAL A 278 -8.88 2.42 14.26
C VAL A 278 -10.00 3.44 14.48
N GLU A 279 -10.24 3.88 15.71
CA GLU A 279 -11.27 4.89 16.00
C GLU A 279 -10.95 6.27 15.37
N THR A 280 -9.67 6.62 15.25
CA THR A 280 -9.26 7.94 14.72
C THR A 280 -9.18 7.96 13.20
N ASP A 281 -8.47 6.99 12.62
CA ASP A 281 -8.01 7.02 11.23
C ASP A 281 -8.65 5.94 10.34
N ASN A 282 -9.18 4.85 10.89
CA ASN A 282 -9.74 3.72 10.12
C ASN A 282 -11.26 3.58 10.21
N LYS A 283 -11.92 4.51 10.90
CA LYS A 283 -13.38 4.60 11.00
C LYS A 283 -13.90 5.61 9.98
N HIS A 284 -14.85 5.16 9.18
CA HIS A 284 -15.42 5.97 8.12
C HIS A 284 -16.21 7.15 8.67
N LYS A 285 -15.91 8.34 8.14
CA LYS A 285 -16.66 9.57 8.37
C LYS A 285 -17.13 10.08 7.02
N HIS A 286 -18.43 10.39 6.91
CA HIS A 286 -18.96 10.90 5.66
C HIS A 286 -18.29 12.22 5.28
N SER A 287 -17.95 12.32 4.01
CA SER A 287 -17.47 13.54 3.34
C SER A 287 -18.20 13.68 2.01
N ASP A 288 -18.06 14.82 1.34
CA ASP A 288 -18.71 15.06 0.04
C ASP A 288 -18.33 13.99 -1.00
N THR A 289 -17.12 13.43 -0.89
CA THR A 289 -16.66 12.34 -1.78
C THR A 289 -17.48 11.06 -1.64
N CYS A 290 -18.16 10.85 -0.50
CA CYS A 290 -19.05 9.71 -0.28
C CYS A 290 -20.24 9.73 -1.24
N TYR A 291 -20.67 10.92 -1.66
CA TYR A 291 -21.89 11.11 -2.43
C TYR A 291 -21.60 11.53 -3.87
N LYS A 292 -20.34 11.40 -4.31
CA LYS A 292 -19.88 11.76 -5.66
C LYS A 292 -20.73 11.15 -6.79
N TYR A 293 -21.27 9.94 -6.57
CA TYR A 293 -22.06 9.20 -7.56
C TYR A 293 -23.56 9.16 -7.23
N CYS A 294 -24.01 9.90 -6.20
CA CYS A 294 -25.44 10.02 -5.94
C CYS A 294 -26.08 10.88 -7.03
N ASP A 295 -27.08 10.34 -7.71
CA ASP A 295 -27.87 11.10 -8.68
C ASP A 295 -28.70 12.16 -7.93
N PRO A 296 -28.54 13.47 -8.23
CA PRO A 296 -29.36 14.52 -7.65
C PRO A 296 -30.88 14.31 -7.85
N LYS A 297 -31.27 13.50 -8.85
CA LYS A 297 -32.66 13.22 -9.20
C LYS A 297 -33.29 12.06 -8.42
N GLN A 298 -32.52 11.28 -7.68
CA GLN A 298 -33.03 10.12 -6.89
C GLN A 298 -33.64 10.50 -5.53
N GLY A 299 -33.81 11.78 -5.22
CA GLY A 299 -34.35 12.25 -3.93
C GLY A 299 -33.38 12.04 -2.76
N ASP A 300 -33.85 12.24 -1.52
CA ASP A 300 -33.06 12.30 -0.27
C ASP A 300 -32.26 11.04 0.11
N LYS A 301 -32.28 9.97 -0.69
CA LYS A 301 -31.50 8.75 -0.41
C LYS A 301 -30.05 8.88 -0.90
N LYS A 302 -29.25 9.62 -0.15
CA LYS A 302 -27.78 9.66 -0.31
C LYS A 302 -27.16 8.33 0.10
N ILE A 303 -26.87 7.46 -0.86
CA ILE A 303 -26.15 6.20 -0.62
C ILE A 303 -24.65 6.48 -0.61
N CYS A 304 -23.95 6.07 0.45
CA CYS A 304 -22.50 6.18 0.49
C CYS A 304 -21.86 5.28 -0.57
N ARG A 305 -20.97 5.85 -1.39
CA ARG A 305 -20.13 5.11 -2.35
C ARG A 305 -19.34 3.96 -1.70
N LEU A 306 -18.93 4.11 -0.45
CA LEU A 306 -18.21 3.07 0.33
C LEU A 306 -19.16 2.08 1.02
N LEU A 307 -20.47 2.17 0.75
CA LEU A 307 -21.53 1.31 1.27
C LEU A 307 -21.59 1.30 2.81
N MET A 308 -21.34 2.45 3.41
CA MET A 308 -21.49 2.69 4.86
C MET A 308 -22.88 3.24 5.17
N PRO A 309 -23.52 2.86 6.30
CA PRO A 309 -23.06 1.86 7.28
C PRO A 309 -23.14 0.43 6.74
N ARG A 310 -22.17 -0.41 7.10
CA ARG A 310 -22.15 -1.82 6.71
C ARG A 310 -23.11 -2.66 7.57
N LYS A 311 -23.58 -3.78 7.03
CA LYS A 311 -24.42 -4.72 7.77
C LYS A 311 -23.64 -5.34 8.94
N LEU A 312 -24.25 -5.35 10.12
CA LEU A 312 -23.73 -6.04 11.30
C LEU A 312 -23.86 -7.55 11.14
N VAL A 313 -22.85 -8.27 11.60
CA VAL A 313 -22.77 -9.73 11.48
C VAL A 313 -22.27 -10.27 12.83
N PRO A 314 -23.06 -11.04 13.58
CA PRO A 314 -22.68 -11.46 14.93
C PRO A 314 -21.56 -12.50 14.95
N VAL A 315 -21.46 -13.35 13.92
CA VAL A 315 -20.47 -14.44 13.81
C VAL A 315 -20.07 -14.61 12.36
N SER A 316 -18.78 -14.90 12.12
CA SER A 316 -18.28 -15.18 10.78
C SER A 316 -18.87 -16.48 10.23
N THR A 317 -19.34 -16.46 8.98
CA THR A 317 -19.94 -17.63 8.31
C THR A 317 -19.54 -17.70 6.84
N ILE A 318 -19.52 -18.92 6.30
CA ILE A 318 -19.33 -19.20 4.88
C ILE A 318 -20.54 -19.96 4.38
N ASP A 319 -21.23 -19.41 3.40
CA ASP A 319 -22.36 -20.07 2.74
C ASP A 319 -21.86 -21.26 1.89
N PRO A 320 -22.32 -22.49 2.14
CA PRO A 320 -21.88 -23.68 1.41
C PRO A 320 -22.25 -23.70 -0.07
N ASP A 321 -23.36 -23.06 -0.45
CA ASP A 321 -23.90 -23.12 -1.80
C ASP A 321 -23.28 -22.03 -2.67
N THR A 322 -23.13 -20.82 -2.12
CA THR A 322 -22.62 -19.66 -2.84
C THR A 322 -21.13 -19.40 -2.64
N GLY A 323 -20.55 -19.90 -1.54
CA GLY A 323 -19.19 -19.58 -1.12
C GLY A 323 -19.04 -18.15 -0.59
N HIS A 324 -20.14 -17.44 -0.33
CA HIS A 324 -20.11 -16.08 0.20
C HIS A 324 -19.62 -16.08 1.65
N ILE A 325 -18.62 -15.24 1.93
CA ILE A 325 -18.01 -15.10 3.25
C ILE A 325 -18.58 -13.86 3.92
N SER A 326 -19.16 -14.04 5.11
CA SER A 326 -19.59 -12.94 5.98
C SER A 326 -18.70 -12.93 7.20
N MET A 327 -17.89 -11.91 7.40
CA MET A 327 -17.05 -11.76 8.59
C MET A 327 -17.85 -11.17 9.74
N ARG A 328 -17.51 -11.55 10.98
CA ARG A 328 -18.03 -10.94 12.21
C ARG A 328 -17.75 -9.43 12.21
N ARG A 329 -18.78 -8.65 12.55
CA ARG A 329 -18.76 -7.19 12.57
C ARG A 329 -19.74 -6.65 13.59
N SER A 330 -19.22 -6.02 14.64
CA SER A 330 -20.02 -5.28 15.65
C SER A 330 -20.09 -3.76 15.43
N ASP A 331 -19.15 -3.17 14.66
CA ASP A 331 -19.17 -1.74 14.30
C ASP A 331 -19.39 -1.57 12.78
N PRO A 332 -20.44 -0.85 12.34
CA PRO A 332 -20.75 -0.74 10.92
C PRO A 332 -19.88 0.29 10.17
N TRP A 333 -19.02 1.03 10.86
CA TRP A 333 -18.23 2.14 10.30
C TRP A 333 -16.74 1.83 10.16
N ILE A 334 -16.26 0.73 10.72
CA ILE A 334 -14.85 0.35 10.67
C ILE A 334 -14.51 -0.24 9.30
N ASN A 335 -13.44 0.27 8.67
CA ASN A 335 -12.84 -0.36 7.50
C ASN A 335 -12.10 -1.64 7.92
N ASN A 336 -11.98 -2.59 7.00
CA ASN A 336 -11.34 -3.86 7.32
C ASN A 336 -9.83 -3.61 7.51
N PHE A 337 -9.24 -4.13 8.59
CA PHE A 337 -7.83 -3.89 8.88
C PHE A 337 -7.11 -5.17 9.30
N ASN A 338 -5.79 -5.13 9.22
CA ASN A 338 -4.91 -6.09 9.86
C ASN A 338 -4.19 -5.37 11.01
N GLU A 339 -4.22 -5.92 12.22
CA GLU A 339 -3.72 -5.26 13.44
C GLU A 339 -2.23 -4.90 13.38
N TYR A 340 -1.42 -5.69 12.68
CA TYR A 340 0.01 -5.43 12.54
C TYR A 340 0.27 -4.40 11.44
N ILE A 341 -0.39 -4.53 10.28
CA ILE A 341 -0.19 -3.61 9.15
C ILE A 341 -0.69 -2.21 9.50
N ILE A 342 -1.83 -2.07 10.19
CA ILE A 342 -2.32 -0.75 10.61
C ILE A 342 -1.37 -0.10 11.63
N SER A 343 -0.78 -0.89 12.52
CA SER A 343 0.20 -0.41 13.50
C SER A 343 1.50 0.05 12.85
N ALA A 344 1.93 -0.61 11.77
CA ALA A 344 3.10 -0.21 10.99
C ALA A 344 2.83 1.01 10.11
N CYS A 345 1.68 1.05 9.45
CA CYS A 345 1.32 2.13 8.52
C CYS A 345 0.87 3.41 9.24
N ARG A 346 0.28 3.25 10.43
CA ARG A 346 -0.23 4.33 11.28
C ARG A 346 -1.28 5.20 10.56
N SER A 347 -2.09 4.58 9.73
CA SER A 347 -3.09 5.29 8.92
C SER A 347 -4.15 4.34 8.36
N ASN A 348 -5.16 4.91 7.71
CA ASN A 348 -6.25 4.16 7.10
C ASN A 348 -5.74 3.06 6.15
N MET A 349 -6.31 1.87 6.28
CA MET A 349 -6.11 0.74 5.39
C MET A 349 -7.43 0.03 5.08
N ASP A 350 -7.45 -0.76 4.01
CA ASP A 350 -8.57 -1.67 3.72
C ASP A 350 -7.98 -3.00 3.25
N ILE A 351 -8.31 -4.09 3.94
CA ILE A 351 -7.91 -5.45 3.57
C ILE A 351 -9.14 -6.31 3.26
N LYS A 352 -9.12 -7.00 2.13
CA LYS A 352 -10.21 -7.85 1.68
C LYS A 352 -9.69 -9.16 1.15
N PHE A 353 -10.33 -10.23 1.58
CA PHE A 353 -10.16 -11.53 0.96
C PHE A 353 -11.01 -11.59 -0.32
N ILE A 354 -10.39 -11.92 -1.44
CA ILE A 354 -10.94 -11.76 -2.79
C ILE A 354 -10.99 -13.12 -3.48
N TRP A 355 -11.82 -14.01 -2.94
CA TRP A 355 -11.86 -15.40 -3.41
C TRP A 355 -13.19 -15.76 -4.08
N SER A 356 -14.32 -15.18 -3.66
CA SER A 356 -15.62 -15.52 -4.27
C SER A 356 -15.66 -15.09 -5.75
N GLY A 357 -16.42 -15.79 -6.58
CA GLY A 357 -16.50 -15.51 -8.02
C GLY A 357 -17.02 -14.09 -8.33
N SER A 358 -17.89 -13.53 -7.48
CA SER A 358 -18.34 -12.14 -7.58
C SER A 358 -17.26 -11.15 -7.16
N ASP A 359 -16.52 -11.42 -6.08
CA ASP A 359 -15.46 -10.53 -5.59
C ASP A 359 -14.26 -10.53 -6.53
N ALA A 360 -13.87 -11.69 -7.04
CA ALA A 360 -12.82 -11.82 -8.05
C ALA A 360 -13.20 -11.12 -9.35
N LYS A 361 -14.45 -11.24 -9.81
CA LYS A 361 -14.95 -10.51 -10.99
C LYS A 361 -14.93 -9.00 -10.75
N ALA A 362 -15.47 -8.55 -9.61
CA ALA A 362 -15.47 -7.14 -9.23
C ALA A 362 -14.05 -6.58 -9.12
N LEU A 363 -13.10 -7.37 -8.62
CA LEU A 363 -11.69 -7.02 -8.57
C LEU A 363 -11.06 -6.94 -9.96
N VAL A 364 -11.34 -7.87 -10.88
CA VAL A 364 -10.85 -7.76 -12.26
C VAL A 364 -11.37 -6.50 -12.93
N TYR A 365 -12.64 -6.15 -12.71
CA TYR A 365 -13.19 -4.87 -13.16
C TYR A 365 -12.50 -3.69 -12.48
N TYR A 366 -12.32 -3.74 -11.16
CA TYR A 366 -11.63 -2.72 -10.38
C TYR A 366 -10.20 -2.53 -10.88
N ILE A 367 -9.37 -3.57 -10.94
CA ILE A 367 -8.01 -3.50 -11.50
C ILE A 367 -8.03 -2.94 -12.91
N THR A 368 -8.98 -3.39 -13.75
CA THR A 368 -9.12 -2.86 -15.10
C THR A 368 -9.38 -1.37 -15.06
N ASP A 369 -10.36 -0.90 -14.29
CA ASP A 369 -10.73 0.50 -14.15
C ASP A 369 -9.58 1.34 -13.58
N TYR A 370 -8.89 0.86 -12.55
CA TYR A 370 -7.77 1.54 -11.89
C TYR A 370 -6.59 1.70 -12.82
N VAL A 371 -6.24 0.65 -13.53
CA VAL A 371 -5.13 0.67 -14.48
C VAL A 371 -5.49 1.44 -15.76
N THR A 372 -6.79 1.53 -16.09
CA THR A 372 -7.30 2.34 -17.19
C THR A 372 -7.77 3.73 -16.80
N LYS A 373 -7.60 4.17 -15.53
CA LYS A 373 -7.91 5.55 -15.14
C LYS A 373 -7.13 6.46 -16.07
N MET A 374 -7.85 7.06 -17.02
CA MET A 374 -7.28 8.09 -17.87
C MET A 374 -6.85 9.19 -16.93
N SER A 375 -5.63 9.68 -17.10
CA SER A 375 -5.10 10.77 -16.29
C SER A 375 -5.91 12.06 -16.42
N LEU A 376 -6.76 12.16 -17.44
CA LEU A 376 -7.66 13.27 -17.72
C LEU A 376 -9.10 12.77 -17.83
N SER A 377 -10.05 13.52 -17.26
CA SER A 377 -11.47 13.24 -17.48
C SER A 377 -11.84 13.50 -18.95
N PHE A 378 -12.95 12.91 -19.42
CA PHE A 378 -13.41 13.13 -20.80
C PHE A 378 -13.69 14.61 -21.09
N HIS A 379 -14.25 15.35 -20.13
CA HIS A 379 -14.54 16.78 -20.29
C HIS A 379 -13.26 17.61 -20.43
N ASP A 380 -12.25 17.33 -19.62
CA ASP A 380 -10.95 18.00 -19.71
C ASP A 380 -10.26 17.67 -21.04
N THR A 381 -10.31 16.39 -21.43
CA THR A 381 -9.77 15.93 -22.72
C THR A 381 -10.44 16.65 -23.89
N PHE A 382 -11.77 16.77 -23.87
CA PHE A 382 -12.53 17.43 -24.91
C PHE A 382 -12.21 18.94 -24.98
N ALA A 383 -12.17 19.63 -23.85
CA ALA A 383 -11.83 21.05 -23.78
C ALA A 383 -10.40 21.33 -24.28
N LEU A 384 -9.45 20.46 -23.93
CA LEU A 384 -8.06 20.56 -24.38
C LEU A 384 -7.91 20.28 -25.89
N VAL A 385 -8.65 19.31 -26.42
CA VAL A 385 -8.72 19.05 -27.87
C VAL A 385 -9.33 20.23 -28.60
N GLN A 386 -10.44 20.80 -28.10
CA GLN A 386 -11.07 21.99 -28.68
C GLN A 386 -10.10 23.18 -28.70
N LYS A 387 -9.41 23.47 -27.59
CA LYS A 387 -8.38 24.50 -27.52
C LYS A 387 -7.24 24.26 -28.52
N SER A 388 -6.84 23.01 -28.69
CA SER A 388 -5.80 22.62 -29.66
C SER A 388 -6.25 22.83 -31.10
N ILE A 389 -7.51 22.52 -31.43
CA ILE A 389 -8.12 22.76 -32.74
C ILE A 389 -8.19 24.25 -33.03
N THR A 390 -8.70 25.07 -32.10
CA THR A 390 -8.77 26.53 -32.27
C THR A 390 -7.38 27.14 -32.46
N SER A 391 -6.40 26.71 -31.68
CA SER A 391 -5.01 27.15 -31.83
C SER A 391 -4.40 26.75 -33.19
N PHE A 392 -4.73 25.55 -33.69
CA PHE A 392 -4.29 25.08 -35.01
C PHE A 392 -4.95 25.85 -36.16
N GLN A 393 -6.25 26.13 -36.07
CA GLN A 393 -6.99 26.94 -37.04
C GLN A 393 -6.43 28.37 -37.16
N ASN A 394 -6.01 28.96 -36.04
CA ASN A 394 -5.36 30.27 -36.04
C ASN A 394 -3.94 30.21 -36.68
N SER A 395 -3.19 29.13 -36.48
CA SER A 395 -1.88 28.92 -37.14
C SER A 395 -1.97 28.63 -38.65
N LEU A 396 -3.09 28.07 -39.13
CA LEU A 396 -3.30 27.71 -40.54
C LEU A 396 -3.38 28.91 -41.49
N GLN A 397 -3.57 30.14 -40.97
CA GLN A 397 -3.58 31.35 -41.77
C GLN A 397 -2.18 31.74 -42.32
N GLN A 398 -1.08 31.07 -41.90
CA GLN A 398 0.29 31.47 -42.26
C GLN A 398 1.11 30.52 -43.16
N THR A 399 0.64 29.33 -43.54
CA THR A 399 1.45 28.40 -44.37
C THR A 399 0.64 27.65 -45.42
N SER A 400 0.90 27.94 -46.70
CA SER A 400 0.06 27.56 -47.85
C SER A 400 0.53 26.33 -48.67
N LYS A 401 1.38 25.44 -48.15
CA LYS A 401 1.89 24.27 -48.91
C LYS A 401 1.90 22.93 -48.16
N GLU A 402 0.90 22.65 -47.31
CA GLU A 402 0.81 21.35 -46.62
C GLU A 402 -0.36 20.49 -47.11
N SER A 403 -0.09 19.19 -47.32
CA SER A 403 -1.08 18.20 -47.72
C SER A 403 -2.13 17.98 -46.62
N ALA A 404 -3.32 17.49 -46.99
CA ALA A 404 -4.39 17.19 -46.04
C ALA A 404 -3.99 16.13 -44.99
N ILE A 405 -3.11 15.20 -45.36
CA ILE A 405 -2.57 14.17 -44.48
C ILE A 405 -1.61 14.79 -43.46
N GLU A 406 -0.72 15.68 -43.91
CA GLU A 406 0.24 16.40 -43.05
C GLU A 406 -0.49 17.25 -42.00
N LYS A 407 -1.52 17.96 -42.44
CA LYS A 407 -2.38 18.79 -41.57
C LYS A 407 -3.09 17.95 -40.50
N SER A 408 -3.62 16.79 -40.90
CA SER A 408 -4.29 15.86 -39.98
C SER A 408 -3.30 15.30 -38.94
N ARG A 409 -2.10 14.90 -39.38
CA ARG A 409 -1.05 14.43 -38.46
C ARG A 409 -0.63 15.50 -37.46
N LYS A 410 -0.41 16.74 -37.91
CA LYS A 410 -0.06 17.87 -37.03
C LYS A 410 -1.16 18.21 -36.03
N LEU A 411 -2.42 18.16 -36.45
CA LEU A 411 -3.55 18.38 -35.55
C LEU A 411 -3.60 17.32 -34.44
N VAL A 412 -3.50 16.04 -34.81
CA VAL A 412 -3.47 14.93 -33.84
C VAL A 412 -2.27 15.07 -32.89
N LEU A 413 -1.08 15.39 -33.42
CA LEU A 413 0.12 15.58 -32.61
C LEU A 413 -0.02 16.76 -31.64
N ARG A 414 -0.65 17.86 -32.07
CA ARG A 414 -0.88 19.05 -31.24
C ARG A 414 -1.92 18.77 -30.16
N CYS A 415 -3.01 18.09 -30.49
CA CYS A 415 -3.98 17.61 -29.51
C CYS A 415 -3.31 16.70 -28.48
N TYR A 416 -2.51 15.73 -28.93
CA TYR A 416 -1.76 14.83 -28.04
C TYR A 416 -0.79 15.59 -27.14
N ASN A 417 0.02 16.51 -27.69
CA ASN A 417 0.98 17.28 -26.91
C ASN A 417 0.29 18.22 -25.90
N THR A 418 -0.86 18.80 -26.25
CA THR A 418 -1.66 19.58 -25.30
C THR A 418 -2.22 18.69 -24.19
N LEU A 419 -2.74 17.51 -24.53
CA LEU A 419 -3.23 16.55 -23.53
C LEU A 419 -2.10 16.08 -22.61
N ALA A 420 -0.94 15.72 -23.16
CA ALA A 420 0.22 15.28 -22.40
C ALA A 420 0.82 16.39 -21.52
N SER A 421 0.84 17.64 -22.01
CA SER A 421 1.41 18.78 -21.26
C SER A 421 0.51 19.36 -20.18
N GLN A 422 -0.80 19.08 -20.23
CA GLN A 422 -1.78 19.58 -19.25
C GLN A 422 -2.14 18.51 -18.20
N GLN A 423 -1.45 17.36 -18.21
CA GLN A 423 -1.57 16.39 -17.14
C GLN A 423 -0.85 16.92 -15.89
N GLU A 424 -1.62 17.38 -14.91
CA GLU A 424 -1.09 17.72 -13.60
C GLU A 424 -0.66 16.44 -12.86
N LEU A 425 0.59 16.41 -12.41
CA LEU A 425 1.14 15.34 -11.57
C LEU A 425 1.41 15.92 -10.18
N SER A 426 1.23 15.11 -9.14
CA SER A 426 1.58 15.58 -7.81
C SER A 426 3.11 15.76 -7.69
N GLY A 427 3.55 16.76 -6.94
CA GLY A 427 4.99 16.96 -6.70
C GLY A 427 5.65 15.71 -6.12
N VAL A 428 4.93 14.94 -5.30
CA VAL A 428 5.39 13.69 -4.70
C VAL A 428 5.56 12.59 -5.77
N GLN A 429 4.64 12.47 -6.73
CA GLN A 429 4.78 11.54 -7.86
C GLN A 429 6.00 11.87 -8.72
N VAL A 430 6.16 13.16 -9.05
CA VAL A 430 7.31 13.63 -9.83
C VAL A 430 8.62 13.37 -9.08
N ALA A 431 8.66 13.66 -7.78
CA ALA A 431 9.81 13.38 -6.94
C ALA A 431 10.13 11.87 -6.91
N SER A 432 9.12 11.01 -6.74
CA SER A 432 9.30 9.55 -6.78
C SER A 432 9.94 9.09 -8.09
N TYR A 433 9.43 9.59 -9.22
CA TYR A 433 9.95 9.28 -10.54
C TYR A 433 11.40 9.75 -10.72
N LEU A 434 11.72 10.99 -10.31
CA LEU A 434 13.07 11.55 -10.38
C LEU A 434 14.07 10.81 -9.47
N MET A 435 13.60 10.28 -8.34
CA MET A 435 14.39 9.45 -7.43
C MET A 435 14.54 8.00 -7.92
N ASN A 436 14.00 7.67 -9.10
CA ASN A 436 13.98 6.33 -9.67
C ASN A 436 13.29 5.30 -8.74
N TRP A 437 12.25 5.74 -8.02
CA TRP A 437 11.33 4.86 -7.31
C TRP A 437 10.15 4.55 -8.24
N ASP A 438 9.97 3.26 -8.51
CA ASP A 438 8.95 2.76 -9.43
C ASP A 438 7.53 3.16 -9.01
N ASP A 439 6.64 3.24 -9.99
CA ASP A 439 5.20 3.44 -9.83
C ASP A 439 4.45 2.15 -9.40
N HIS A 440 5.20 1.09 -9.12
CA HIS A 440 4.68 -0.20 -8.71
C HIS A 440 5.71 -1.00 -7.90
N TYR A 441 5.22 -1.97 -7.13
CA TYR A 441 6.03 -2.95 -6.41
C TYR A 441 5.62 -4.34 -6.86
N THR A 442 6.56 -5.23 -7.14
CA THR A 442 6.22 -6.59 -7.57
C THR A 442 7.34 -7.58 -7.26
N THR A 443 6.97 -8.83 -7.01
CA THR A 443 7.93 -9.92 -6.84
C THR A 443 8.45 -10.50 -8.16
N HIS A 444 7.81 -10.17 -9.29
CA HIS A 444 8.08 -10.80 -10.58
C HIS A 444 8.73 -9.84 -11.59
N LYS A 445 9.55 -10.41 -12.47
CA LYS A 445 10.06 -9.72 -13.65
C LYS A 445 9.18 -10.06 -14.85
N PHE A 446 8.95 -9.07 -15.71
CA PHE A 446 8.09 -9.19 -16.87
C PHE A 446 8.87 -8.91 -18.14
N GLN A 447 8.71 -9.75 -19.15
CA GLN A 447 9.30 -9.58 -20.47
C GLN A 447 8.19 -9.54 -21.52
N SER A 448 8.30 -8.63 -22.48
CA SER A 448 7.38 -8.58 -23.61
C SER A 448 7.65 -9.74 -24.57
N LEU A 449 6.61 -10.53 -24.85
CA LEU A 449 6.64 -11.54 -25.90
C LEU A 449 5.99 -10.97 -27.16
N PHE A 450 6.75 -10.93 -28.25
CA PHE A 450 6.26 -10.52 -29.57
C PHE A 450 5.52 -11.68 -30.23
N LEU A 451 4.26 -11.88 -29.83
CA LEU A 451 3.42 -13.03 -30.22
C LEU A 451 3.41 -13.30 -31.72
N ILE A 452 3.18 -12.27 -32.54
CA ILE A 452 3.07 -12.42 -34.01
C ILE A 452 4.40 -12.91 -34.61
N GLN A 453 5.52 -12.31 -34.20
CA GLN A 453 6.84 -12.69 -34.68
C GLN A 453 7.21 -14.10 -34.20
N THR A 454 6.86 -14.44 -32.96
CA THR A 454 7.10 -15.76 -32.37
C THR A 454 6.29 -16.82 -33.09
N GLU A 455 5.01 -16.58 -33.34
CA GLU A 455 4.12 -17.46 -34.09
C GLU A 455 4.63 -17.69 -35.51
N ARG A 456 5.00 -16.62 -36.23
CA ARG A 456 5.59 -16.73 -37.58
C ARG A 456 6.87 -17.56 -37.58
N PHE A 457 7.74 -17.37 -36.59
CA PHE A 457 8.96 -18.15 -36.44
C PHE A 457 8.66 -19.63 -36.19
N LEU A 458 7.76 -19.93 -35.24
CA LEU A 458 7.35 -21.31 -34.93
C LEU A 458 6.67 -22.00 -36.12
N GLN A 459 5.82 -21.29 -36.86
CA GLN A 459 5.17 -21.83 -38.05
C GLN A 459 6.19 -22.13 -39.16
N ALA A 460 7.19 -21.27 -39.35
CA ALA A 460 8.27 -21.52 -40.30
C ALA A 460 9.09 -22.76 -39.93
N GLN A 461 9.46 -22.90 -38.65
CA GLN A 461 10.17 -24.08 -38.12
C GLN A 461 9.34 -25.35 -38.28
N LEU A 462 8.05 -25.32 -37.97
CA LEU A 462 7.15 -26.46 -38.13
C LEU A 462 7.06 -26.91 -39.60
N ASN A 463 6.93 -25.95 -40.52
CA ASN A 463 6.89 -26.24 -41.95
C ASN A 463 8.19 -26.90 -42.44
N GLU A 464 9.35 -26.46 -41.94
CA GLU A 464 10.65 -27.03 -42.28
C GLU A 464 10.79 -28.47 -41.78
N ILE A 465 10.36 -28.74 -40.54
CA ILE A 465 10.37 -30.09 -39.96
C ILE A 465 9.44 -31.03 -40.73
N CYS A 466 8.21 -30.59 -41.05
CA CYS A 466 7.27 -31.36 -41.83
C CYS A 466 7.79 -31.66 -43.25
N ALA A 467 8.52 -30.72 -43.86
CA ALA A 467 9.15 -30.94 -45.16
C ALA A 467 10.25 -32.01 -45.07
N LYS A 468 11.13 -31.94 -44.06
CA LYS A 468 12.18 -32.94 -43.82
C LYS A 468 11.62 -34.34 -43.59
N GLN A 469 10.60 -34.48 -42.73
CA GLN A 469 9.94 -35.78 -42.48
C GLN A 469 9.31 -36.37 -43.75
N LYS A 470 8.66 -35.55 -44.58
CA LYS A 470 8.11 -36.02 -45.86
C LYS A 470 9.20 -36.53 -46.80
N MET A 471 10.36 -35.88 -46.84
CA MET A 471 11.49 -36.34 -47.65
C MET A 471 12.08 -37.64 -47.11
N GLU A 472 12.19 -37.82 -45.80
CA GLU A 472 12.65 -39.07 -45.18
C GLU A 472 11.69 -40.24 -45.41
N LEU A 473 10.37 -40.01 -45.27
CA LEU A 473 9.34 -41.01 -45.58
C LEU A 473 9.35 -41.39 -47.07
N ALA A 474 9.53 -40.41 -47.96
CA ALA A 474 9.66 -40.68 -49.39
C ALA A 474 10.94 -41.47 -49.71
N ALA A 475 12.05 -41.23 -49.00
CA ALA A 475 13.29 -41.97 -49.18
C ALA A 475 13.19 -43.43 -48.71
N HIS A 476 12.42 -43.70 -47.64
CA HIS A 476 12.20 -45.07 -47.15
C HIS A 476 11.16 -45.86 -47.98
N ALA A 477 10.26 -45.18 -48.71
CA ALA A 477 9.28 -45.83 -49.58
C ALA A 477 9.86 -46.24 -50.96
N VAL A 478 11.10 -45.85 -51.26
CA VAL A 478 11.81 -46.11 -52.53
C VAL A 478 12.84 -47.26 -52.39
N ILE A 479 12.99 -47.83 -51.19
CA ILE A 479 13.76 -49.05 -50.90
C ILE A 479 12.76 -50.19 -50.72
#